data_AF-A0A1J5E3W5-F1
#
_entry.id   AF-A0A1J5E3W5-F1
#
_cell.length_a   1.000
_cell.length_b   1.000
_cell.length_c   1.000
_cell.angle_alpha   90.00
_cell.angle_beta   90.00
_cell.angle_gamma   90.00
#
_symmetry.space_group_name_H-M   'P 1'
#
loop_
_entity.id
_entity.type
_entity.pdbx_description
1 polymer ?
#
loop_
_entity_poly.entity_id
_entity_poly.type
_entity_poly.pdbx_seq_one_letter_code
_entity_poly.pdbx_strand_id
1 'polypeptide(L)'
;MLVAKLVFALDAHLNQRYPPRQSQTTPEDPMQIALAIFLLGLTAAQTPPEIDATALLSQGPEQADVFVYFNVDAVAEPGWNWLTEDLAGQPFLKTSPELENKVKEGLEQMKEGLQTLTTMSGIDPLKDVHYGAVWFKVNDLDKEDFELLVVVDGNFADGFLDTAAPKLDLKESKVVGNKTLYMGDKKKGAAMQVGNQIVMGTTDWIETRAKGEYKAPKIKKGSQLGRIKAKLDNKPILVFDVELGGAITKGMEAKVDSKSAYDILAGFESFDLTLYADGIDFDIVARSKDMQRRYALMFEGLVDMLRASQSATQGLSKAVIGIISDDDPAIDTDARAFLKEKDSVLAFVLKHTGDGLFKLNNNSSEKDKTVALQLRAGHLREILSPALPMLIAGLAF
;
A
#
# COMPACT_ATOMS: atom_id res chain seq x y z
N MET A 1 -9.77 -12.85 -0.45
CA MET A 1 -9.44 -14.25 -0.11
C MET A 1 -7.97 -14.70 -0.28
N LEU A 2 -7.36 -14.96 -1.46
CA LEU A 2 -6.03 -15.64 -1.53
C LEU A 2 -4.82 -14.73 -1.18
N VAL A 3 -4.78 -13.49 -1.68
CA VAL A 3 -3.75 -12.50 -1.29
C VAL A 3 -3.92 -12.11 0.18
N ALA A 4 -5.16 -11.98 0.65
CA ALA A 4 -5.46 -11.81 2.07
C ALA A 4 -4.94 -13.01 2.89
N LYS A 5 -5.14 -14.25 2.44
CA LYS A 5 -4.56 -15.46 3.08
C LYS A 5 -3.03 -15.46 3.04
N LEU A 6 -2.41 -14.92 2.00
CA LEU A 6 -0.95 -14.78 1.92
C LEU A 6 -0.43 -13.74 2.93
N VAL A 7 -1.12 -12.60 3.06
CA VAL A 7 -0.84 -11.54 4.05
C VAL A 7 -1.10 -12.04 5.48
N PHE A 8 -2.21 -12.74 5.72
CA PHE A 8 -2.51 -13.37 7.01
C PHE A 8 -1.57 -14.54 7.33
N ALA A 9 -1.09 -15.29 6.34
CA ALA A 9 -0.07 -16.32 6.55
C ALA A 9 1.30 -15.69 6.88
N LEU A 10 1.64 -14.55 6.25
CA LEU A 10 2.83 -13.78 6.58
C LEU A 10 2.74 -13.22 8.01
N ASP A 11 1.60 -12.62 8.37
CA ASP A 11 1.32 -12.08 9.70
C ASP A 11 1.32 -13.18 10.79
N ALA A 12 0.64 -14.30 10.54
CA ALA A 12 0.65 -15.44 11.46
C ALA A 12 2.06 -16.05 11.63
N HIS A 13 2.86 -16.09 10.56
CA HIS A 13 4.24 -16.59 10.62
C HIS A 13 5.17 -15.61 11.36
N LEU A 14 4.99 -14.30 11.17
CA LEU A 14 5.71 -13.25 11.91
C LEU A 14 5.34 -13.27 13.40
N ASN A 15 4.05 -13.40 13.73
CA ASN A 15 3.55 -13.48 15.11
C ASN A 15 3.97 -14.78 15.83
N GLN A 16 4.17 -15.89 15.11
CA GLN A 16 4.73 -17.12 15.70
C GLN A 16 6.23 -17.03 15.99
N ARG A 17 7.00 -16.30 15.16
CA ARG A 17 8.45 -16.14 15.34
C ARG A 17 8.83 -14.99 16.28
N TYR A 18 7.98 -13.97 16.37
CA TYR A 18 8.17 -12.79 17.23
C TYR A 18 6.91 -12.59 18.08
N PRO A 19 6.66 -13.47 19.08
CA PRO A 19 5.53 -13.26 19.98
C PRO A 19 5.67 -11.88 20.63
N PRO A 20 4.61 -11.07 20.67
CA PRO A 20 4.68 -9.73 21.23
C PRO A 20 5.20 -9.82 22.66
N ARG A 21 6.29 -9.09 22.95
CA ARG A 21 6.79 -8.95 24.31
C ARG A 21 5.67 -8.35 25.15
N GLN A 22 5.32 -9.00 26.25
CA GLN A 22 4.44 -8.45 27.28
C GLN A 22 5.15 -7.28 27.99
N SER A 23 5.31 -6.15 27.31
CA SER A 23 5.57 -4.86 27.97
C SER A 23 4.26 -4.11 28.02
N GLN A 24 3.74 -3.94 29.25
CA GLN A 24 2.69 -2.98 29.56
C GLN A 24 3.14 -1.61 29.04
N THR A 25 2.26 -0.93 28.29
CA THR A 25 2.47 0.23 27.41
C THR A 25 2.94 -0.11 25.98
N THR A 26 2.06 -0.70 25.17
CA THR A 26 2.18 -0.66 23.70
C THR A 26 1.24 0.38 23.13
N PRO A 27 1.69 1.24 22.19
CA PRO A 27 0.79 2.03 21.36
C PRO A 27 -0.12 1.11 20.57
N GLU A 28 -1.27 1.66 20.22
CA GLU A 28 -2.42 0.98 19.65
C GLU A 28 -2.14 0.25 18.32
N ASP A 29 -2.97 -0.76 18.08
CA ASP A 29 -3.06 -1.73 16.98
C ASP A 29 -2.33 -1.36 15.65
N PRO A 30 -1.51 -2.25 15.04
CA PRO A 30 -1.01 -2.11 13.67
C PRO A 30 -2.10 -1.76 12.64
N MET A 31 -3.34 -2.16 12.92
CA MET A 31 -4.53 -1.82 12.15
C MET A 31 -4.87 -0.32 12.17
N GLN A 32 -4.58 0.40 13.26
CA GLN A 32 -4.76 1.85 13.34
C GLN A 32 -3.67 2.63 12.61
N ILE A 33 -2.42 2.14 12.63
CA ILE A 33 -1.33 2.71 11.83
C ILE A 33 -1.62 2.49 10.33
N ALA A 34 -2.11 1.30 9.95
CA ALA A 34 -2.55 1.03 8.60
C ALA A 34 -3.76 1.90 8.18
N LEU A 35 -4.72 2.12 9.09
CA LEU A 35 -5.86 3.03 8.87
C LEU A 35 -5.41 4.49 8.76
N ALA A 36 -4.44 4.93 9.56
CA ALA A 36 -3.86 6.26 9.48
C ALA A 36 -3.08 6.46 8.17
N ILE A 37 -2.23 5.51 7.77
CA ILE A 37 -1.52 5.52 6.47
C ILE A 37 -2.52 5.50 5.31
N PHE A 38 -3.62 4.76 5.43
CA PHE A 38 -4.70 4.73 4.44
C PHE A 38 -5.45 6.07 4.36
N LEU A 39 -5.76 6.70 5.49
CA LEU A 39 -6.38 8.03 5.56
C LEU A 39 -5.43 9.11 5.00
N LEU A 40 -4.13 9.00 5.25
CA LEU A 40 -3.09 9.85 4.66
C LEU A 40 -3.00 9.68 3.14
N GLY A 41 -3.23 8.46 2.63
CA GLY A 41 -3.29 8.18 1.19
C GLY A 41 -4.44 8.89 0.45
N LEU A 42 -5.50 9.30 1.14
CA LEU A 42 -6.64 10.03 0.57
C LEU A 42 -6.28 11.47 0.14
N THR A 43 -5.10 11.94 0.52
CA THR A 43 -4.64 13.33 0.41
C THR A 43 -3.30 13.45 -0.28
N ALA A 44 -2.92 12.42 -1.05
CA ALA A 44 -1.67 12.44 -1.77
C ALA A 44 -1.53 13.68 -2.67
N ALA A 45 -0.30 14.19 -2.79
CA ALA A 45 0.05 15.29 -3.67
C ALA A 45 -0.42 14.98 -5.10
N GLN A 46 -1.08 15.94 -5.75
CA GLN A 46 -1.58 15.78 -7.12
C GLN A 46 -0.47 15.48 -8.13
N THR A 47 0.75 15.93 -7.85
CA THR A 47 1.94 15.67 -8.65
C THR A 47 3.04 15.14 -7.74
N PRO A 48 3.08 13.81 -7.49
CA PRO A 48 4.14 13.19 -6.72
C PRO A 48 5.53 13.55 -7.28
N PRO A 49 6.56 13.67 -6.43
CA PRO A 49 7.92 13.90 -6.90
C PRO A 49 8.38 12.81 -7.87
N GLU A 50 9.24 13.19 -8.81
CA GLU A 50 9.81 12.26 -9.78
C GLU A 50 10.93 11.43 -9.13
N ILE A 51 10.96 10.14 -9.46
CA ILE A 51 12.05 9.25 -9.06
C ILE A 51 12.81 8.78 -10.30
N ASP A 52 14.10 8.48 -10.15
CA ASP A 52 14.84 7.74 -11.17
C ASP A 52 14.47 6.25 -11.09
N ALA A 53 13.41 5.88 -11.81
CA ALA A 53 12.95 4.50 -11.90
C ALA A 53 14.04 3.54 -12.39
N THR A 54 14.98 4.00 -13.23
CA THR A 54 16.07 3.15 -13.72
C THR A 54 17.06 2.86 -12.61
N ALA A 55 17.46 3.90 -11.87
CA ALA A 55 18.35 3.74 -10.72
C ALA A 55 17.70 2.85 -9.64
N LEU A 56 16.42 3.05 -9.33
CA LEU A 56 15.70 2.21 -8.37
C LEU A 56 15.65 0.75 -8.81
N LEU A 57 15.18 0.47 -10.02
CA LEU A 57 15.01 -0.91 -10.51
C LEU A 57 16.35 -1.60 -10.78
N SER A 58 17.43 -0.84 -10.99
CA SER A 58 18.79 -1.40 -11.05
C SER A 58 19.24 -2.01 -9.72
N GLN A 59 18.56 -1.69 -8.60
CA GLN A 59 18.81 -2.32 -7.31
C GLN A 59 18.16 -3.70 -7.21
N GLY A 60 17.04 -3.98 -7.89
CA GLY A 60 16.25 -5.21 -7.73
C GLY A 60 16.73 -6.42 -8.55
N PRO A 61 16.23 -7.64 -8.32
CA PRO A 61 16.51 -8.78 -9.19
C PRO A 61 15.90 -8.58 -10.59
N GLU A 62 16.33 -9.38 -11.59
CA GLU A 62 15.69 -9.36 -12.93
C GLU A 62 14.19 -9.73 -12.85
N GLN A 63 13.85 -10.61 -11.92
CA GLN A 63 12.50 -11.06 -11.65
C GLN A 63 12.30 -11.21 -10.14
N ALA A 64 11.23 -10.62 -9.61
CA ALA A 64 10.77 -10.80 -8.24
C ALA A 64 9.36 -11.41 -8.27
N ASP A 65 9.00 -12.20 -7.26
CA ASP A 65 7.63 -12.68 -7.16
C ASP A 65 6.67 -11.58 -6.70
N VAL A 66 7.17 -10.66 -5.87
CA VAL A 66 6.45 -9.46 -5.43
C VAL A 66 7.39 -8.27 -5.50
N PHE A 67 6.90 -7.18 -6.07
CA PHE A 67 7.51 -5.85 -5.99
C PHE A 67 6.53 -4.87 -5.36
N VAL A 68 6.99 -4.08 -4.40
CA VAL A 68 6.22 -3.00 -3.80
C VAL A 68 7.04 -1.73 -3.87
N TYR A 69 6.42 -0.63 -4.27
CA TYR A 69 6.99 0.71 -4.19
C TYR A 69 5.97 1.63 -3.53
N PHE A 70 6.43 2.49 -2.63
CA PHE A 70 5.62 3.50 -1.98
C PHE A 70 6.36 4.84 -1.95
N ASN A 71 5.74 5.87 -2.51
CA ASN A 71 6.22 7.25 -2.54
C ASN A 71 5.78 7.96 -1.25
N VAL A 72 6.70 8.11 -0.31
CA VAL A 72 6.42 8.72 0.99
C VAL A 72 6.22 10.23 0.83
N ASP A 73 7.05 10.91 0.04
CA ASP A 73 6.91 12.35 -0.22
C ASP A 73 5.52 12.71 -0.80
N ALA A 74 4.96 11.81 -1.60
CA ALA A 74 3.64 12.02 -2.17
C ALA A 74 2.51 12.01 -1.14
N VAL A 75 2.72 11.43 0.05
CA VAL A 75 1.63 11.12 0.99
C VAL A 75 1.85 11.73 2.37
N ALA A 76 3.08 11.68 2.88
CA ALA A 76 3.39 11.96 4.27
C ALA A 76 3.05 13.40 4.67
N GLU A 77 3.72 14.38 4.07
CA GLU A 77 3.46 15.80 4.37
C GLU A 77 2.06 16.24 3.94
N PRO A 78 1.58 15.97 2.70
CA PRO A 78 0.22 16.35 2.29
C PRO A 78 -0.86 15.77 3.22
N GLY A 79 -0.72 14.52 3.63
CA GLY A 79 -1.67 13.89 4.52
C GLY A 79 -1.56 14.38 5.96
N TRP A 80 -0.35 14.66 6.44
CA TRP A 80 -0.17 15.25 7.77
C TRP A 80 -0.80 16.64 7.85
N ASN A 81 -0.61 17.47 6.82
CA ASN A 81 -1.23 18.78 6.72
C ASN A 81 -2.76 18.68 6.65
N TRP A 82 -3.30 17.73 5.86
CA TRP A 82 -4.75 17.51 5.85
C TRP A 82 -5.30 17.07 7.22
N LEU A 83 -4.62 16.14 7.90
CA LEU A 83 -5.03 15.65 9.21
C LEU A 83 -5.02 16.76 10.27
N THR A 84 -4.01 17.63 10.23
CA THR A 84 -3.81 18.64 11.28
C THR A 84 -4.51 19.96 11.00
N GLU A 85 -4.66 20.35 9.73
CA GLU A 85 -5.24 21.64 9.33
C GLU A 85 -6.68 21.47 8.81
N ASP A 86 -6.89 20.60 7.83
CA ASP A 86 -8.17 20.49 7.13
C ASP A 86 -9.22 19.69 7.92
N LEU A 87 -8.83 18.58 8.52
CA LEU A 87 -9.73 17.72 9.29
C LEU A 87 -10.22 18.45 10.53
N ALA A 88 -9.31 19.04 11.31
CA ALA A 88 -9.65 19.82 12.50
C ALA A 88 -10.58 21.01 12.20
N GLY A 89 -10.54 21.54 10.98
CA GLY A 89 -11.38 22.65 10.52
C GLY A 89 -12.81 22.24 10.12
N GLN A 90 -13.12 20.94 9.99
CA GLN A 90 -14.37 20.48 9.39
C GLN A 90 -15.60 20.85 10.25
N PRO A 91 -16.69 21.39 9.64
CA PRO A 91 -17.89 21.80 10.37
C PRO A 91 -18.52 20.70 11.23
N PHE A 92 -18.49 19.45 10.77
CA PHE A 92 -19.10 18.33 11.50
C PHE A 92 -18.35 17.95 12.78
N LEU A 93 -17.03 18.22 12.87
CA LEU A 93 -16.29 18.02 14.12
C LEU A 93 -16.72 19.06 15.16
N LYS A 94 -16.96 20.31 14.73
CA LYS A 94 -17.40 21.40 15.61
C LYS A 94 -18.81 21.15 16.19
N THR A 95 -19.63 20.34 15.53
CA THR A 95 -20.95 19.95 16.03
C THR A 95 -20.91 18.82 17.06
N SER A 96 -19.76 18.16 17.25
CA SER A 96 -19.58 17.09 18.23
C SER A 96 -18.29 17.30 19.03
N PRO A 97 -18.36 18.00 20.18
CA PRO A 97 -17.19 18.25 21.01
C PRO A 97 -16.45 16.97 21.45
N GLU A 98 -17.18 15.87 21.64
CA GLU A 98 -16.58 14.57 21.96
C GLU A 98 -15.73 14.03 20.79
N LEU A 99 -16.25 14.08 19.56
CA LEU A 99 -15.52 13.64 18.38
C LEU A 99 -14.33 14.56 18.09
N GLU A 100 -14.51 15.88 18.24
CA GLU A 100 -13.42 16.85 18.11
C GLU A 100 -12.29 16.57 19.10
N ASN A 101 -12.61 16.29 20.37
CA ASN A 101 -11.62 15.94 21.39
C ASN A 101 -10.91 14.63 21.06
N LYS A 102 -11.63 13.57 20.65
CA LYS A 102 -11.00 12.30 20.23
C LYS A 102 -10.08 12.46 19.04
N VAL A 103 -10.46 13.29 18.05
CA VAL A 103 -9.60 13.60 16.91
C VAL A 103 -8.33 14.33 17.37
N LYS A 104 -8.45 15.32 18.26
CA LYS A 104 -7.28 16.03 18.82
C LYS A 104 -6.37 15.09 19.61
N GLU A 105 -6.91 14.26 20.50
CA GLU A 105 -6.14 13.27 21.26
C GLU A 105 -5.40 12.31 20.33
N GLY A 106 -6.06 11.79 19.29
CA GLY A 106 -5.43 10.94 18.29
C GLY A 106 -4.29 11.63 17.53
N LEU A 107 -4.49 12.89 17.11
CA LEU A 107 -3.45 13.68 16.45
C LEU A 107 -2.26 13.99 17.37
N GLU A 108 -2.50 14.26 18.65
CA GLU A 108 -1.46 14.46 19.65
C GLU A 108 -0.64 13.18 19.86
N GLN A 109 -1.29 12.03 20.02
CA GLN A 109 -0.61 10.73 20.13
C GLN A 109 0.22 10.42 18.88
N MET A 110 -0.31 10.68 17.68
CA MET A 110 0.46 10.51 16.44
C MET A 110 1.68 11.43 16.41
N LYS A 111 1.53 12.69 16.82
CA LYS A 111 2.63 13.66 16.88
C LYS A 111 3.70 13.23 17.87
N GLU A 112 3.31 12.78 19.07
CA GLU A 112 4.22 12.24 20.08
C GLU A 112 4.95 10.98 19.59
N GLY A 113 4.24 10.09 18.88
CA GLY A 113 4.81 8.91 18.25
C GLY A 113 5.85 9.28 17.18
N LEU A 114 5.54 10.23 16.30
CA LEU A 114 6.47 10.74 15.29
C LEU A 114 7.69 11.43 15.92
N GLN A 115 7.49 12.23 16.97
CA GLN A 115 8.58 12.87 17.71
C GLN A 115 9.46 11.85 18.44
N THR A 116 8.86 10.82 19.02
CA THR A 116 9.57 9.71 19.66
C THR A 116 10.38 8.96 18.62
N LEU A 117 9.79 8.63 17.46
CA LEU A 117 10.50 8.01 16.36
C LEU A 117 11.66 8.89 15.92
N THR A 118 11.44 10.18 15.69
CA THR A 118 12.48 11.15 15.29
C THR A 118 13.61 11.23 16.30
N THR A 119 13.28 11.26 17.59
CA THR A 119 14.27 11.29 18.67
C THR A 119 15.05 9.98 18.75
N MET A 120 14.39 8.85 18.51
CA MET A 120 15.00 7.52 18.55
C MET A 120 15.83 7.22 17.31
N SER A 121 15.36 7.51 16.11
CA SER A 121 16.06 7.19 14.87
C SER A 121 17.02 8.31 14.46
N GLY A 122 16.73 9.56 14.83
CA GLY A 122 17.36 10.73 14.21
C GLY A 122 16.80 11.07 12.83
N ILE A 123 15.66 10.48 12.44
CA ILE A 123 14.96 10.65 11.15
C ILE A 123 13.55 11.14 11.42
N ASP A 124 13.17 12.28 10.85
CA ASP A 124 11.78 12.70 10.69
C ASP A 124 11.17 11.92 9.51
N PRO A 125 10.35 10.88 9.75
CA PRO A 125 9.84 10.03 8.67
C PRO A 125 8.96 10.79 7.67
N LEU A 126 8.48 11.99 8.01
CA LEU A 126 7.66 12.82 7.12
C LEU A 126 8.50 13.65 6.14
N LYS A 127 9.79 13.86 6.43
CA LYS A 127 10.67 14.77 5.67
C LYS A 127 11.93 14.09 5.14
N ASP A 128 12.41 13.11 5.87
CA ASP A 128 13.69 12.48 5.61
C ASP A 128 13.53 11.17 4.84
N VAL A 129 12.31 10.68 4.59
CA VAL A 129 12.06 9.48 3.79
C VAL A 129 11.30 9.88 2.53
N HIS A 130 11.91 9.64 1.37
CA HIS A 130 11.34 9.98 0.07
C HIS A 130 10.49 8.85 -0.48
N TYR A 131 11.02 7.63 -0.46
CA TYR A 131 10.29 6.44 -0.89
C TYR A 131 10.86 5.16 -0.29
N GLY A 132 10.07 4.09 -0.34
CA GLY A 132 10.49 2.73 -0.06
C GLY A 132 10.16 1.80 -1.21
N ALA A 133 11.03 0.84 -1.48
CA ALA A 133 10.81 -0.23 -2.44
C ALA A 133 11.19 -1.59 -1.84
N VAL A 134 10.43 -2.62 -2.16
CA VAL A 134 10.59 -3.98 -1.67
C VAL A 134 10.54 -4.95 -2.85
N TRP A 135 11.49 -5.86 -2.90
CA TRP A 135 11.47 -7.02 -3.79
C TRP A 135 11.50 -8.27 -2.94
N PHE A 136 10.56 -9.15 -3.18
CA PHE A 136 10.47 -10.45 -2.54
C PHE A 136 10.47 -11.53 -3.61
N LYS A 137 11.27 -12.57 -3.39
CA LYS A 137 11.38 -13.70 -4.31
C LYS A 137 11.43 -14.99 -3.52
N VAL A 138 10.66 -15.98 -3.95
CA VAL A 138 10.61 -17.31 -3.38
C VAL A 138 11.48 -18.23 -4.22
N ASN A 139 12.53 -18.77 -3.62
CA ASN A 139 13.38 -19.77 -4.26
C ASN A 139 12.77 -21.17 -4.10
N ASP A 140 12.28 -21.49 -2.89
CA ASP A 140 11.66 -22.77 -2.56
C ASP A 140 10.62 -22.56 -1.44
N LEU A 141 9.34 -22.76 -1.77
CA LEU A 141 8.24 -22.53 -0.84
C LEU A 141 8.22 -23.56 0.30
N ASP A 142 8.66 -24.79 0.06
CA ASP A 142 8.60 -25.87 1.06
C ASP A 142 9.76 -25.79 2.06
N LYS A 143 10.88 -25.19 1.65
CA LYS A 143 12.04 -24.95 2.52
C LYS A 143 12.04 -23.58 3.19
N GLU A 144 11.02 -22.76 2.97
CA GLU A 144 10.99 -21.35 3.39
C GLU A 144 12.23 -20.57 2.91
N ASP A 145 12.71 -20.87 1.70
CA ASP A 145 13.85 -20.21 1.09
C ASP A 145 13.35 -19.05 0.22
N PHE A 146 13.66 -17.83 0.66
CA PHE A 146 13.27 -16.59 0.01
C PHE A 146 14.37 -15.55 0.06
N GLU A 147 14.37 -14.66 -0.93
CA GLU A 147 15.20 -13.47 -1.01
C GLU A 147 14.31 -12.25 -0.76
N LEU A 148 14.78 -11.35 0.10
CA LEU A 148 14.13 -10.07 0.37
C LEU A 148 15.16 -8.98 0.14
N LEU A 149 14.75 -7.92 -0.57
CA LEU A 149 15.47 -6.67 -0.69
C LEU A 149 14.52 -5.53 -0.38
N VAL A 150 14.95 -4.62 0.46
CA VAL A 150 14.27 -3.37 0.80
C VAL A 150 15.25 -2.25 0.52
N VAL A 151 14.81 -1.24 -0.22
CA VAL A 151 15.54 0.00 -0.46
C VAL A 151 14.68 1.13 0.06
N VAL A 152 15.23 1.92 0.98
CA VAL A 152 14.61 3.16 1.45
C VAL A 152 15.53 4.30 1.02
N ASP A 153 14.96 5.28 0.33
CA ASP A 153 15.65 6.49 -0.11
C ASP A 153 15.19 7.67 0.75
N GLY A 154 16.12 8.55 1.09
CA GLY A 154 15.87 9.61 2.07
C GLY A 154 17.07 10.49 2.36
N ASN A 155 16.89 11.47 3.25
CA ASN A 155 17.97 12.35 3.73
C ASN A 155 18.68 11.76 4.95
N PHE A 156 19.25 10.57 4.79
CA PHE A 156 19.95 9.89 5.89
C PHE A 156 21.37 10.44 6.05
N ALA A 157 21.71 10.87 7.28
CA ALA A 157 23.06 11.30 7.61
C ALA A 157 24.08 10.16 7.43
N ASP A 158 25.33 10.51 7.10
CA ASP A 158 26.42 9.54 7.10
C ASP A 158 26.58 8.88 8.48
N GLY A 159 26.67 7.54 8.50
CA GLY A 159 26.73 6.77 9.75
C GLY A 159 25.38 6.63 10.44
N PHE A 160 24.25 6.97 9.80
CA PHE A 160 22.92 6.75 10.36
C PHE A 160 22.74 5.31 10.88
N LEU A 161 23.18 4.31 10.09
CA LEU A 161 23.08 2.91 10.51
C LEU A 161 23.94 2.56 11.74
N ASP A 162 25.02 3.28 12.05
CA ASP A 162 25.78 3.06 13.29
C ASP A 162 24.89 3.28 14.53
N THR A 163 23.95 4.21 14.44
CA THR A 163 23.03 4.55 15.53
C THR A 163 21.74 3.74 15.47
N ALA A 164 21.22 3.48 14.26
CA ALA A 164 19.95 2.81 14.07
C ALA A 164 20.05 1.27 14.16
N ALA A 165 21.14 0.67 13.69
CA ALA A 165 21.30 -0.78 13.61
C ALA A 165 21.06 -1.51 14.95
N PRO A 166 21.61 -1.06 16.11
CA PRO A 166 21.33 -1.69 17.39
C PRO A 166 19.85 -1.67 17.78
N LYS A 167 19.11 -0.63 17.36
CA LYS A 167 17.67 -0.46 17.63
C LYS A 167 16.81 -1.35 16.73
N LEU A 168 17.35 -1.74 15.57
CA LEU A 168 16.74 -2.65 14.60
C LEU A 168 17.18 -4.12 14.80
N ASP A 169 17.79 -4.44 15.95
CA ASP A 169 18.33 -5.77 16.26
C ASP A 169 19.44 -6.26 15.29
N LEU A 170 20.11 -5.33 14.62
CA LEU A 170 21.29 -5.58 13.79
C LEU A 170 22.54 -5.42 14.66
N LYS A 171 22.86 -6.50 15.39
CA LYS A 171 23.84 -6.49 16.49
C LYS A 171 25.29 -6.67 16.05
N GLU A 172 25.53 -7.26 14.89
CA GLU A 172 26.88 -7.48 14.36
C GLU A 172 27.17 -6.49 13.25
N SER A 173 28.42 -6.03 13.15
CA SER A 173 28.89 -5.29 11.97
C SER A 173 30.10 -5.97 11.33
N LYS A 174 30.18 -5.88 10.01
CA LYS A 174 31.25 -6.45 9.19
C LYS A 174 31.57 -5.51 8.05
N VAL A 175 32.84 -5.20 7.85
CA VAL A 175 33.29 -4.44 6.68
C VAL A 175 33.44 -5.40 5.50
N VAL A 176 32.75 -5.09 4.40
CA VAL A 176 32.81 -5.82 3.13
C VAL A 176 33.08 -4.82 2.01
N GLY A 177 34.22 -4.95 1.33
CA GLY A 177 34.70 -3.94 0.40
C GLY A 177 34.97 -2.62 1.13
N ASN A 178 34.29 -1.55 0.71
CA ASN A 178 34.33 -0.23 1.34
C ASN A 178 33.04 0.11 2.12
N LYS A 179 32.22 -0.90 2.43
CA LYS A 179 30.92 -0.73 3.09
C LYS A 179 30.90 -1.45 4.45
N THR A 180 30.23 -0.84 5.42
CA THR A 180 29.87 -1.50 6.68
C THR A 180 28.51 -2.16 6.50
N LEU A 181 28.46 -3.47 6.74
CA LEU A 181 27.24 -4.25 6.81
C LEU A 181 26.85 -4.42 8.27
N TYR A 182 25.59 -4.17 8.59
CA TYR A 182 25.00 -4.46 9.91
C TYR A 182 24.12 -5.69 9.75
N MET A 183 24.41 -6.74 10.51
CA MET A 183 23.78 -8.05 10.36
C MET A 183 22.86 -8.34 11.55
N GLY A 184 21.72 -8.93 11.25
CA GLY A 184 20.78 -9.44 12.25
C GLY A 184 21.28 -10.75 12.87
N ASP A 185 20.61 -11.14 13.95
CA ASP A 185 20.89 -12.41 14.62
C ASP A 185 20.77 -13.61 13.64
N LYS A 186 21.63 -14.60 13.82
CA LYS A 186 21.79 -15.77 12.92
C LYS A 186 22.13 -15.42 11.46
N LYS A 187 22.53 -14.18 11.18
CA LYS A 187 22.98 -13.70 9.85
C LYS A 187 21.95 -13.98 8.75
N LYS A 188 20.65 -13.90 9.06
CA LYS A 188 19.58 -14.07 8.06
C LYS A 188 19.21 -12.79 7.33
N GLY A 189 19.56 -11.63 7.91
CA GLY A 189 19.37 -10.34 7.27
C GLY A 189 20.56 -9.41 7.51
N ALA A 190 20.74 -8.46 6.60
CA ALA A 190 21.75 -7.42 6.70
C ALA A 190 21.21 -6.07 6.18
N ALA A 191 21.86 -4.99 6.59
CA ALA A 191 21.62 -3.64 6.14
C ALA A 191 22.94 -2.95 5.80
N MET A 192 22.91 -2.02 4.86
CA MET A 192 24.01 -1.12 4.56
C MET A 192 23.49 0.24 4.07
N GLN A 193 24.33 1.26 4.21
CA GLN A 193 24.05 2.59 3.70
C GLN A 193 24.87 2.87 2.43
N VAL A 194 24.18 3.37 1.40
CA VAL A 194 24.77 3.73 0.11
C VAL A 194 24.35 5.15 -0.24
N GLY A 195 25.15 6.13 0.18
CA GLY A 195 24.77 7.54 0.10
C GLY A 195 23.50 7.78 0.92
N ASN A 196 22.47 8.30 0.24
CA ASN A 196 21.15 8.62 0.79
C ASN A 196 20.21 7.40 0.87
N GLN A 197 20.70 6.19 0.59
CA GLN A 197 19.87 4.98 0.61
C GLN A 197 20.25 4.04 1.73
N ILE A 198 19.23 3.47 2.36
CA ILE A 198 19.35 2.31 3.23
C ILE A 198 18.90 1.09 2.44
N VAL A 199 19.81 0.14 2.28
CA VAL A 199 19.56 -1.12 1.57
C VAL A 199 19.59 -2.25 2.59
N MET A 200 18.48 -2.97 2.71
CA MET A 200 18.29 -4.05 3.68
C MET A 200 17.79 -5.30 2.98
N GLY A 201 18.03 -6.48 3.53
CA GLY A 201 17.58 -7.70 2.89
C GLY A 201 18.25 -8.95 3.43
N THR A 202 18.15 -10.04 2.67
CA THR A 202 18.89 -11.27 2.98
C THR A 202 20.39 -11.05 2.89
N THR A 203 21.13 -11.66 3.81
CA THR A 203 22.57 -11.40 4.00
C THR A 203 23.38 -11.60 2.72
N ASP A 204 23.18 -12.70 2.02
CA ASP A 204 23.91 -13.00 0.77
C ASP A 204 23.70 -11.92 -0.29
N TRP A 205 22.49 -11.37 -0.35
CA TRP A 205 22.14 -10.39 -1.34
C TRP A 205 22.77 -9.01 -1.07
N ILE A 206 22.82 -8.64 0.22
CA ILE A 206 23.47 -7.42 0.68
C ILE A 206 25.00 -7.54 0.59
N GLU A 207 25.56 -8.68 0.97
CA GLU A 207 27.00 -8.95 0.83
C GLU A 207 27.46 -8.87 -0.63
N THR A 208 26.70 -9.45 -1.57
CA THR A 208 27.02 -9.41 -3.01
C THR A 208 27.09 -7.98 -3.54
N ARG A 209 26.21 -7.08 -3.07
CA ARG A 209 26.25 -5.66 -3.43
C ARG A 209 27.43 -4.93 -2.77
N ALA A 210 27.69 -5.19 -1.49
CA ALA A 210 28.81 -4.58 -0.79
C ALA A 210 30.17 -4.94 -1.42
N LYS A 211 30.29 -6.13 -2.04
CA LYS A 211 31.48 -6.54 -2.81
C LYS A 211 31.57 -5.89 -4.20
N GLY A 212 30.52 -5.23 -4.67
CA GLY A 212 30.45 -4.71 -6.05
C GLY A 212 30.31 -5.81 -7.11
N GLU A 213 29.94 -7.03 -6.71
CA GLU A 213 29.80 -8.18 -7.60
C GLU A 213 28.42 -8.26 -8.25
N TYR A 214 27.44 -7.56 -7.67
CA TYR A 214 26.09 -7.50 -8.17
C TYR A 214 26.03 -6.78 -9.53
N LYS A 215 25.39 -7.42 -10.51
CA LYS A 215 25.16 -6.87 -11.84
C LYS A 215 23.69 -6.52 -11.99
N ALA A 216 23.40 -5.25 -12.17
CA ALA A 216 22.05 -4.77 -12.40
C ALA A 216 21.42 -5.47 -13.63
N PRO A 217 20.15 -5.90 -13.54
CA PRO A 217 19.43 -6.48 -14.66
C PRO A 217 19.20 -5.44 -15.76
N LYS A 218 19.15 -5.90 -17.00
CA LYS A 218 18.77 -5.04 -18.13
C LYS A 218 17.25 -4.87 -18.14
N ILE A 219 16.77 -3.63 -18.02
CA ILE A 219 15.36 -3.32 -18.16
C ILE A 219 14.95 -3.44 -19.62
N LYS A 220 14.20 -4.49 -19.97
CA LYS A 220 13.71 -4.75 -21.34
C LYS A 220 12.24 -4.37 -21.45
N LYS A 221 11.83 -3.79 -22.58
CA LYS A 221 10.40 -3.55 -22.87
C LYS A 221 9.61 -4.87 -22.79
N GLY A 222 8.49 -4.87 -22.07
CA GLY A 222 7.63 -6.04 -21.87
C GLY A 222 8.05 -7.00 -20.74
N SER A 223 9.29 -6.90 -20.23
CA SER A 223 9.69 -7.60 -19.00
C SER A 223 9.00 -6.99 -17.77
N GLN A 224 8.97 -7.73 -16.65
CA GLN A 224 8.47 -7.24 -15.36
C GLN A 224 9.03 -5.86 -15.01
N LEU A 225 10.36 -5.73 -14.98
CA LEU A 225 11.03 -4.45 -14.71
C LEU A 225 10.66 -3.37 -15.73
N GLY A 226 10.45 -3.73 -16.99
CA GLY A 226 10.00 -2.78 -18.02
C GLY A 226 8.58 -2.26 -17.77
N ARG A 227 7.66 -3.12 -17.28
CA ARG A 227 6.29 -2.73 -16.91
C ARG A 227 6.29 -1.86 -15.67
N ILE A 228 7.03 -2.27 -14.63
CA ILE A 228 7.18 -1.49 -13.40
C ILE A 228 7.80 -0.13 -13.71
N LYS A 229 8.86 -0.07 -14.54
CA LYS A 229 9.47 1.20 -14.93
C LYS A 229 8.46 2.14 -15.57
N ALA A 230 7.66 1.66 -16.52
CA ALA A 230 6.64 2.47 -17.18
C ALA A 230 5.61 3.03 -16.18
N LYS A 231 5.32 2.31 -15.09
CA LYS A 231 4.45 2.77 -14.00
C LYS A 231 5.11 3.83 -13.15
N LEU A 232 6.35 3.59 -12.71
CA LEU A 232 7.13 4.54 -11.93
C LEU A 232 7.38 5.86 -12.68
N ASP A 233 7.58 5.79 -14.01
CA ASP A 233 7.71 6.97 -14.87
C ASP A 233 6.42 7.85 -14.86
N ASN A 234 5.26 7.28 -14.52
CA ASN A 234 3.99 8.00 -14.36
C ASN A 234 3.76 8.50 -12.91
N LYS A 235 4.81 8.54 -12.08
CA LYS A 235 4.81 9.14 -10.73
C LYS A 235 3.68 8.59 -9.82
N PRO A 236 3.65 7.27 -9.59
CA PRO A 236 2.63 6.66 -8.74
C PRO A 236 2.93 6.96 -7.27
N ILE A 237 1.89 6.87 -6.45
CA ILE A 237 1.97 6.83 -5.00
C ILE A 237 2.40 5.43 -4.56
N LEU A 238 1.77 4.40 -5.12
CA LEU A 238 2.02 3.00 -4.79
C LEU A 238 2.10 2.20 -6.08
N VAL A 239 3.07 1.28 -6.17
CA VAL A 239 3.04 0.17 -7.12
C VAL A 239 3.11 -1.11 -6.31
N PHE A 240 2.21 -2.04 -6.59
CA PHE A 240 2.24 -3.39 -6.07
C PHE A 240 2.15 -4.32 -7.26
N ASP A 241 3.24 -4.99 -7.60
CA ASP A 241 3.31 -5.97 -8.69
C ASP A 241 3.57 -7.36 -8.11
N VAL A 242 2.89 -8.35 -8.67
CA VAL A 242 3.02 -9.76 -8.32
C VAL A 242 3.18 -10.52 -9.62
N GLU A 243 4.28 -11.24 -9.76
CA GLU A 243 4.51 -12.14 -10.89
C GLU A 243 4.77 -13.54 -10.33
N LEU A 244 3.93 -14.51 -10.69
CA LEU A 244 4.09 -15.85 -10.11
C LEU A 244 5.28 -16.57 -10.74
N GLY A 245 6.36 -16.68 -9.97
CA GLY A 245 7.51 -17.50 -10.30
C GLY A 245 7.18 -18.99 -10.31
N GLY A 246 8.10 -19.78 -10.86
CA GLY A 246 7.94 -21.23 -10.96
C GLY A 246 7.85 -21.94 -9.61
N ALA A 247 8.57 -21.44 -8.59
CA ALA A 247 8.55 -22.00 -7.24
C ALA A 247 7.17 -21.83 -6.59
N ILE A 248 6.59 -20.63 -6.67
CA ILE A 248 5.26 -20.36 -6.13
C ILE A 248 4.21 -21.17 -6.88
N THR A 249 4.25 -21.19 -8.22
CA THR A 249 3.26 -21.93 -9.03
C THR A 249 3.24 -23.42 -8.69
N LYS A 250 4.41 -24.06 -8.57
CA LYS A 250 4.53 -25.46 -8.13
C LYS A 250 4.01 -25.68 -6.72
N GLY A 251 4.35 -24.78 -5.79
CA GLY A 251 3.87 -24.86 -4.42
C GLY A 251 2.36 -24.70 -4.29
N MET A 252 1.73 -23.89 -5.15
CA MET A 252 0.28 -23.73 -5.20
C MET A 252 -0.42 -24.96 -5.78
N GLU A 253 0.13 -25.61 -6.80
CA GLU A 253 -0.43 -26.85 -7.39
C GLU A 253 -0.68 -27.92 -6.33
N ALA A 254 0.25 -28.07 -5.38
CA ALA A 254 0.16 -29.05 -4.31
C ALA A 254 -0.84 -28.67 -3.19
N LYS A 255 -1.28 -27.41 -3.11
CA LYS A 255 -2.03 -26.86 -1.97
C LYS A 255 -3.45 -26.39 -2.33
N VAL A 256 -3.81 -26.35 -3.61
CA VAL A 256 -5.12 -25.86 -4.07
C VAL A 256 -6.03 -27.05 -4.41
N ASP A 257 -6.95 -27.38 -3.51
CA ASP A 257 -7.87 -28.53 -3.65
C ASP A 257 -8.92 -28.36 -4.77
N SER A 258 -9.13 -27.12 -5.23
CA SER A 258 -10.13 -26.81 -6.27
C SER A 258 -9.46 -26.68 -7.64
N LYS A 259 -9.82 -27.57 -8.56
CA LYS A 259 -9.39 -27.50 -9.96
C LYS A 259 -9.66 -26.13 -10.58
N SER A 260 -10.82 -25.52 -10.31
CA SER A 260 -11.16 -24.19 -10.85
C SER A 260 -10.28 -23.09 -10.28
N ALA A 261 -9.92 -23.16 -9.00
CA ALA A 261 -9.00 -22.19 -8.38
C ALA A 261 -7.58 -22.37 -8.94
N TYR A 262 -7.14 -23.61 -9.12
CA TYR A 262 -5.86 -23.91 -9.76
C TYR A 262 -5.84 -23.44 -11.22
N ASP A 263 -6.88 -23.71 -12.01
CA ASP A 263 -6.97 -23.27 -13.41
C ASP A 263 -6.89 -21.73 -13.53
N ILE A 264 -7.47 -20.99 -12.57
CA ILE A 264 -7.35 -19.53 -12.52
C ILE A 264 -5.91 -19.11 -12.21
N LEU A 265 -5.25 -19.76 -11.25
CA LEU A 265 -3.88 -19.43 -10.85
C LEU A 265 -2.85 -19.85 -11.92
N ALA A 266 -3.02 -21.00 -12.54
CA ALA A 266 -2.19 -21.45 -13.65
C ALA A 266 -2.38 -20.56 -14.89
N GLY A 267 -3.54 -19.92 -15.02
CA GLY A 267 -3.84 -18.92 -16.04
C GLY A 267 -3.22 -17.55 -15.82
N PHE A 268 -2.71 -17.29 -14.62
CA PHE A 268 -2.16 -16.02 -14.18
C PHE A 268 -0.67 -15.90 -14.52
N GLU A 269 -0.27 -14.75 -15.05
CA GLU A 269 1.14 -14.41 -15.26
C GLU A 269 1.60 -13.35 -14.25
N SER A 270 0.96 -12.18 -14.28
CA SER A 270 1.21 -11.12 -13.31
C SER A 270 -0.06 -10.34 -12.97
N PHE A 271 -0.03 -9.66 -11.82
CA PHE A 271 -1.00 -8.67 -11.39
C PHE A 271 -0.25 -7.44 -10.92
N ASP A 272 -0.77 -6.29 -11.31
CA ASP A 272 -0.29 -5.04 -10.82
C ASP A 272 -1.44 -4.19 -10.29
N LEU A 273 -1.21 -3.56 -9.15
CA LEU A 273 -2.03 -2.49 -8.61
C LEU A 273 -1.18 -1.23 -8.52
N THR A 274 -1.63 -0.14 -9.11
CA THR A 274 -0.94 1.14 -9.06
C THR A 274 -1.87 2.23 -8.55
N LEU A 275 -1.47 2.95 -7.52
CA LEU A 275 -2.21 4.11 -7.01
C LEU A 275 -1.55 5.38 -7.52
N TYR A 276 -2.37 6.27 -8.06
CA TYR A 276 -2.00 7.63 -8.48
C TYR A 276 -2.84 8.63 -7.67
N ALA A 277 -2.45 9.89 -7.69
CA ALA A 277 -3.19 10.94 -7.00
C ALA A 277 -4.64 11.11 -7.51
N ASP A 278 -4.87 10.76 -8.77
CA ASP A 278 -6.14 10.88 -9.49
C ASP A 278 -6.80 9.51 -9.78
N GLY A 279 -6.23 8.39 -9.30
CA GLY A 279 -6.69 7.11 -9.81
C GLY A 279 -6.07 5.85 -9.25
N ILE A 280 -6.63 4.72 -9.69
CA ILE A 280 -6.13 3.38 -9.46
C ILE A 280 -6.05 2.65 -10.80
N ASP A 281 -4.94 2.01 -11.08
CA ASP A 281 -4.81 1.04 -12.17
C ASP A 281 -4.70 -0.36 -11.61
N PHE A 282 -5.44 -1.28 -12.23
CA PHE A 282 -5.32 -2.71 -12.04
C PHE A 282 -4.98 -3.34 -13.38
N ASP A 283 -3.86 -4.04 -13.46
CA ASP A 283 -3.49 -4.81 -14.64
C ASP A 283 -3.38 -6.29 -14.28
N ILE A 284 -3.91 -7.16 -15.14
CA ILE A 284 -3.66 -8.60 -15.07
C ILE A 284 -3.10 -9.04 -16.42
N VAL A 285 -1.94 -9.69 -16.39
CA VAL A 285 -1.38 -10.38 -17.55
C VAL A 285 -1.78 -11.85 -17.47
N ALA A 286 -2.47 -12.34 -18.50
CA ALA A 286 -2.94 -13.72 -18.57
C ALA A 286 -2.05 -14.57 -19.48
N ARG A 287 -1.84 -15.84 -19.11
CA ARG A 287 -1.05 -16.78 -19.95
C ARG A 287 -1.78 -17.20 -21.22
N SER A 288 -3.11 -17.10 -21.27
CA SER A 288 -3.93 -17.49 -22.42
C SER A 288 -5.04 -16.47 -22.74
N LYS A 289 -5.52 -16.48 -23.99
CA LYS A 289 -6.65 -15.63 -24.42
C LYS A 289 -7.94 -15.97 -23.65
N ASP A 290 -8.17 -17.24 -23.34
CA ASP A 290 -9.36 -17.65 -22.57
C ASP A 290 -9.32 -17.13 -21.13
N MET A 291 -8.14 -17.12 -20.50
CA MET A 291 -7.96 -16.54 -19.18
C MET A 291 -8.07 -15.02 -19.19
N GLN A 292 -7.52 -14.36 -20.21
CA GLN A 292 -7.72 -12.93 -20.43
C GLN A 292 -9.22 -12.57 -20.45
N ARG A 293 -10.04 -13.32 -21.19
CA ARG A 293 -11.51 -13.11 -21.23
C ARG A 293 -12.16 -13.27 -19.85
N ARG A 294 -11.72 -14.26 -19.06
CA ARG A 294 -12.25 -14.48 -17.70
C ARG A 294 -11.90 -13.32 -16.76
N TYR A 295 -10.68 -12.78 -16.84
CA TYR A 295 -10.30 -11.61 -16.05
C TYR A 295 -11.01 -10.34 -16.51
N ALA A 296 -11.25 -10.16 -17.80
CA ALA A 296 -12.07 -9.06 -18.30
C ALA A 296 -13.49 -9.09 -17.72
N LEU A 297 -14.15 -10.25 -17.73
CA LEU A 297 -15.46 -10.43 -17.08
C LEU A 297 -15.42 -10.17 -15.57
N MET A 298 -14.33 -10.57 -14.90
CA MET A 298 -14.12 -10.28 -13.48
C MET A 298 -14.03 -8.78 -13.21
N PHE A 299 -13.28 -8.03 -14.02
CA PHE A 299 -13.16 -6.58 -13.89
C PHE A 299 -14.46 -5.85 -14.25
N GLU A 300 -15.20 -6.31 -15.25
CA GLU A 300 -16.55 -5.80 -15.54
C GLU A 300 -17.46 -5.95 -14.31
N GLY A 301 -17.50 -7.14 -13.71
CA GLY A 301 -18.28 -7.38 -12.49
C GLY A 301 -17.84 -6.52 -11.31
N LEU A 302 -16.53 -6.32 -11.12
CA LEU A 302 -15.99 -5.44 -10.08
C LEU A 302 -16.41 -3.98 -10.30
N VAL A 303 -16.35 -3.49 -11.54
CA VAL A 303 -16.81 -2.13 -11.89
C VAL A 303 -18.30 -1.98 -11.62
N ASP A 304 -19.11 -2.97 -12.00
CA ASP A 304 -20.55 -2.94 -11.73
C ASP A 304 -20.85 -2.95 -10.23
N MET A 305 -20.11 -3.71 -9.43
CA MET A 305 -20.20 -3.66 -7.97
C MET A 305 -19.81 -2.29 -7.40
N LEU A 306 -18.75 -1.66 -7.91
CA LEU A 306 -18.34 -0.31 -7.51
C LEU A 306 -19.41 0.74 -7.84
N ARG A 307 -19.98 0.69 -9.04
CA ARG A 307 -21.09 1.57 -9.45
C ARG A 307 -22.35 1.33 -8.60
N ALA A 308 -22.68 0.07 -8.34
CA ALA A 308 -23.81 -0.29 -7.49
C ALA A 308 -23.60 0.20 -6.05
N SER A 309 -22.38 0.08 -5.50
CA SER A 309 -22.04 0.58 -4.16
C SER A 309 -22.20 2.10 -4.08
N GLN A 310 -21.67 2.85 -5.04
CA GLN A 310 -21.87 4.31 -5.10
C GLN A 310 -23.35 4.66 -5.16
N SER A 311 -24.11 3.99 -6.02
CA SER A 311 -25.55 4.20 -6.16
C SER A 311 -26.30 3.86 -4.87
N ALA A 312 -25.91 2.78 -4.18
CA ALA A 312 -26.49 2.35 -2.91
C ALA A 312 -26.15 3.33 -1.79
N THR A 313 -24.91 3.80 -1.67
CA THR A 313 -24.51 4.83 -0.70
C THR A 313 -25.32 6.12 -0.93
N GLN A 314 -25.40 6.59 -2.17
CA GLN A 314 -26.21 7.78 -2.48
C GLN A 314 -27.70 7.56 -2.18
N GLY A 315 -28.24 6.40 -2.52
CA GLY A 315 -29.63 6.03 -2.24
C GLY A 315 -29.93 5.95 -0.74
N LEU A 316 -29.06 5.32 0.04
CA LEU A 316 -29.15 5.24 1.50
C LEU A 316 -29.04 6.63 2.14
N SER A 317 -28.10 7.47 1.72
CA SER A 317 -28.00 8.85 2.23
C SER A 317 -29.28 9.64 1.94
N LYS A 318 -29.84 9.54 0.72
CA LYS A 318 -31.12 10.17 0.38
C LYS A 318 -32.28 9.61 1.21
N ALA A 319 -32.33 8.28 1.43
CA ALA A 319 -33.37 7.64 2.22
C ALA A 319 -33.30 8.04 3.70
N VAL A 320 -32.12 8.03 4.31
CA VAL A 320 -31.90 8.48 5.70
C VAL A 320 -32.29 9.94 5.85
N ILE A 321 -31.85 10.81 4.94
CA ILE A 321 -32.22 12.24 4.97
C ILE A 321 -33.72 12.47 4.72
N GLY A 322 -34.35 11.65 3.87
CA GLY A 322 -35.76 11.78 3.52
C GLY A 322 -36.74 11.22 4.57
N ILE A 323 -36.30 10.28 5.42
CA ILE A 323 -37.13 9.67 6.47
C ILE A 323 -37.16 10.55 7.74
N ILE A 324 -36.12 11.34 7.98
CA ILE A 324 -36.02 12.14 9.20
C ILE A 324 -36.71 13.50 8.98
N SER A 325 -37.81 13.72 9.70
CA SER A 325 -38.58 14.97 9.61
C SER A 325 -37.99 16.04 10.54
N ASP A 326 -37.75 17.25 10.01
CA ASP A 326 -37.14 18.37 10.76
C ASP A 326 -38.00 18.84 11.96
N ASP A 327 -39.27 18.48 11.96
CA ASP A 327 -40.28 18.85 12.94
C ASP A 327 -40.64 17.72 13.93
N ASP A 328 -40.00 16.54 13.85
CA ASP A 328 -40.27 15.45 14.78
C ASP A 328 -39.77 15.83 16.19
N PRO A 329 -40.68 16.01 17.16
CA PRO A 329 -40.32 16.43 18.51
C PRO A 329 -39.54 15.36 19.28
N ALA A 330 -39.53 14.10 18.83
CA ALA A 330 -38.78 13.00 19.42
C ALA A 330 -37.28 13.01 19.08
N ILE A 331 -36.86 13.83 18.11
CA ILE A 331 -35.46 13.97 17.71
C ILE A 331 -34.76 14.91 18.69
N ASP A 332 -33.64 14.47 19.26
CA ASP A 332 -32.86 15.28 20.18
C ASP A 332 -32.24 16.54 19.51
N THR A 333 -31.75 17.46 20.33
CA THR A 333 -31.21 18.75 19.88
C THR A 333 -30.01 18.63 18.94
N ASP A 334 -29.14 17.64 19.16
CA ASP A 334 -27.92 17.41 18.38
C ASP A 334 -28.27 16.79 17.02
N ALA A 335 -29.19 15.81 17.02
CA ALA A 335 -29.74 15.26 15.80
C ALA A 335 -30.49 16.33 14.97
N ARG A 336 -31.21 17.26 15.62
CA ARG A 336 -31.81 18.42 14.94
C ARG A 336 -30.78 19.40 14.37
N ALA A 337 -29.65 19.60 15.05
CA ALA A 337 -28.56 20.42 14.52
C ALA A 337 -27.93 19.77 13.28
N PHE A 338 -27.74 18.45 13.29
CA PHE A 338 -27.27 17.69 12.13
C PHE A 338 -28.25 17.78 10.94
N LEU A 339 -29.56 17.69 11.19
CA LEU A 339 -30.59 17.79 10.14
C LEU A 339 -30.64 19.17 9.48
N LYS A 340 -30.30 20.25 10.18
CA LYS A 340 -30.17 21.58 9.57
C LYS A 340 -29.06 21.63 8.53
N GLU A 341 -28.06 20.76 8.66
CA GLU A 341 -26.95 20.61 7.73
C GLU A 341 -27.18 19.47 6.71
N LYS A 342 -28.37 18.87 6.65
CA LYS A 342 -28.64 17.70 5.79
C LYS A 342 -28.34 17.93 4.32
N ASP A 343 -28.61 19.13 3.80
CA ASP A 343 -28.29 19.48 2.42
C ASP A 343 -26.79 19.62 2.20
N SER A 344 -26.06 20.17 3.20
CA SER A 344 -24.59 20.23 3.22
C SER A 344 -23.98 18.83 3.28
N VAL A 345 -24.53 17.92 4.10
CA VAL A 345 -24.11 16.52 4.21
C VAL A 345 -24.40 15.76 2.93
N LEU A 346 -25.59 15.94 2.34
CA LEU A 346 -25.95 15.30 1.06
C LEU A 346 -25.07 15.82 -0.07
N ALA A 347 -24.84 17.13 -0.14
CA ALA A 347 -23.94 17.74 -1.11
C ALA A 347 -22.50 17.23 -0.91
N PHE A 348 -22.06 17.05 0.33
CA PHE A 348 -20.78 16.43 0.64
C PHE A 348 -20.71 14.98 0.15
N VAL A 349 -21.71 14.15 0.46
CA VAL A 349 -21.77 12.75 0.00
C VAL A 349 -21.80 12.69 -1.52
N LEU A 350 -22.65 13.47 -2.19
CA LEU A 350 -22.75 13.50 -3.64
C LEU A 350 -21.45 13.96 -4.29
N LYS A 351 -20.81 15.00 -3.74
CA LYS A 351 -19.51 15.51 -4.20
C LYS A 351 -18.40 14.47 -4.07
N HIS A 352 -18.40 13.64 -3.03
CA HIS A 352 -17.30 12.70 -2.73
C HIS A 352 -17.59 11.24 -3.11
N THR A 353 -18.81 10.89 -3.48
CA THR A 353 -19.16 9.56 -4.01
C THR A 353 -19.13 9.48 -5.53
N GLY A 354 -19.05 10.63 -6.23
CA GLY A 354 -18.86 10.74 -7.68
C GLY A 354 -19.99 10.15 -8.54
N ASP A 355 -19.97 10.47 -9.84
CA ASP A 355 -20.95 9.96 -10.82
C ASP A 355 -20.58 8.56 -11.39
N GLY A 356 -19.63 7.87 -10.75
CA GLY A 356 -19.23 6.52 -11.18
C GLY A 356 -18.61 6.42 -12.57
N LEU A 357 -17.88 7.46 -13.01
CA LEU A 357 -17.08 7.47 -14.24
C LEU A 357 -15.85 6.53 -14.17
N PHE A 358 -16.02 5.34 -13.61
CA PHE A 358 -15.08 4.24 -13.77
C PHE A 358 -15.02 3.87 -15.25
N LYS A 359 -13.88 4.15 -15.88
CA LYS A 359 -13.64 3.80 -17.28
C LYS A 359 -12.90 2.47 -17.31
N LEU A 360 -13.62 1.40 -17.65
CA LEU A 360 -12.96 0.18 -18.08
C LEU A 360 -12.34 0.45 -19.46
N ASN A 361 -11.10 0.94 -19.47
CA ASN A 361 -10.29 0.93 -20.67
C ASN A 361 -9.82 -0.51 -20.88
N ASN A 362 -10.66 -1.31 -21.53
CA ASN A 362 -10.30 -2.65 -21.94
C ASN A 362 -9.32 -2.57 -23.12
N ASN A 363 -8.12 -2.05 -22.85
CA ASN A 363 -6.96 -2.11 -23.74
C ASN A 363 -6.44 -3.55 -23.71
N SER A 364 -7.28 -4.47 -24.19
CA SER A 364 -6.91 -5.84 -24.48
C SER A 364 -5.92 -5.83 -25.64
N SER A 365 -4.63 -5.66 -25.35
CA SER A 365 -3.59 -5.97 -26.33
C SER A 365 -3.66 -7.47 -26.57
N GLU A 366 -4.16 -7.89 -27.74
CA GLU A 366 -4.16 -9.31 -28.13
C GLU A 366 -2.75 -9.91 -28.09
N LYS A 367 -1.73 -9.07 -28.23
CA LYS A 367 -0.32 -9.44 -28.24
C LYS A 367 0.21 -9.73 -26.84
N ASP A 368 -0.22 -8.95 -25.85
CA ASP A 368 0.32 -9.00 -24.49
C ASP A 368 -0.65 -9.65 -23.48
N LYS A 369 -1.84 -10.08 -23.94
CA LYS A 369 -2.87 -10.79 -23.15
C LYS A 369 -3.21 -10.08 -21.82
N THR A 370 -3.05 -8.76 -21.80
CA THR A 370 -3.26 -7.93 -20.62
C THR A 370 -4.72 -7.50 -20.57
N VAL A 371 -5.29 -7.48 -19.36
CA VAL A 371 -6.55 -6.81 -19.05
C VAL A 371 -6.23 -5.68 -18.09
N ALA A 372 -6.59 -4.45 -18.47
CA ALA A 372 -6.38 -3.27 -17.67
C ALA A 372 -7.73 -2.69 -17.21
N LEU A 373 -7.80 -2.27 -15.95
CA LEU A 373 -8.90 -1.50 -15.39
C LEU A 373 -8.32 -0.22 -14.81
N GLN A 374 -8.83 0.91 -15.28
CA GLN A 374 -8.41 2.24 -14.84
C GLN A 374 -9.57 2.93 -14.13
N LEU A 375 -9.46 3.10 -12.83
CA LEU A 375 -10.38 3.92 -12.05
C LEU A 375 -9.77 5.31 -11.98
N ARG A 376 -10.51 6.33 -12.44
CA ARG A 376 -10.06 7.73 -12.42
C ARG A 376 -11.12 8.59 -11.76
N ALA A 377 -10.67 9.55 -10.97
CA ALA A 377 -11.49 10.57 -10.31
C ALA A 377 -10.68 11.86 -10.18
N GLY A 378 -11.28 12.95 -9.70
CA GLY A 378 -10.52 14.18 -9.44
C GLY A 378 -9.49 13.98 -8.33
N HIS A 379 -9.81 13.09 -7.39
CA HIS A 379 -8.94 12.71 -6.28
C HIS A 379 -9.10 11.22 -5.93
N LEU A 380 -8.01 10.56 -5.53
CA LEU A 380 -8.01 9.15 -5.10
C LEU A 380 -9.07 8.83 -4.03
N ARG A 381 -9.35 9.78 -3.12
CA ARG A 381 -10.37 9.62 -2.08
C ARG A 381 -11.79 9.38 -2.59
N GLU A 382 -12.12 9.91 -3.76
CA GLU A 382 -13.44 9.75 -4.39
C GLU A 382 -13.64 8.31 -4.88
N ILE A 383 -12.55 7.58 -5.13
CA ILE A 383 -12.56 6.17 -5.51
C ILE A 383 -12.57 5.28 -4.27
N LEU A 384 -11.72 5.57 -3.28
CA LEU A 384 -11.53 4.72 -2.10
C LEU A 384 -12.69 4.79 -1.10
N SER A 385 -13.33 5.95 -0.93
CA SER A 385 -14.43 6.14 0.03
C SER A 385 -15.61 5.16 -0.19
N PRO A 386 -16.18 5.00 -1.40
CA PRO A 386 -17.24 4.04 -1.66
C PRO A 386 -16.78 2.57 -1.80
N ALA A 387 -15.49 2.34 -2.08
CA ALA A 387 -14.92 1.00 -2.21
C ALA A 387 -14.55 0.36 -0.87
N LEU A 388 -14.31 1.18 0.17
CA LEU A 388 -13.84 0.75 1.48
C LEU A 388 -14.74 -0.28 2.17
N PRO A 389 -16.08 -0.11 2.23
CA PRO A 389 -16.94 -1.13 2.85
C PRO A 389 -16.86 -2.48 2.14
N MET A 390 -16.67 -2.47 0.82
CA MET A 390 -16.54 -3.70 0.02
C MET A 390 -15.15 -4.33 0.12
N LEU A 391 -14.09 -3.52 0.18
CA LEU A 391 -12.73 -4.03 0.43
C LEU A 391 -12.65 -4.69 1.81
N ILE A 392 -13.21 -4.06 2.85
CA ILE A 392 -13.28 -4.62 4.19
C ILE A 392 -14.12 -5.90 4.19
N ALA A 393 -15.31 -5.89 3.56
CA ALA A 393 -16.14 -7.08 3.47
C ALA A 393 -15.45 -8.22 2.68
N GLY A 394 -14.81 -7.92 1.56
CA GLY A 394 -14.10 -8.89 0.71
C GLY A 394 -12.77 -9.40 1.27
N LEU A 395 -12.18 -8.70 2.24
CA LEU A 395 -11.04 -9.16 3.03
C LEU A 395 -11.47 -10.05 4.22
N ALA A 396 -12.70 -9.90 4.70
CA ALA A 396 -13.30 -10.74 5.73
C ALA A 396 -13.79 -12.12 5.20
N PHE A 397 -13.81 -12.31 3.88
CA PHE A 397 -14.06 -13.59 3.19
C PHE A 397 -12.78 -14.14 2.51
#